data_AF-A0A1E5RMX3-F1
#
_entry.id   AF-A0A1E5RMX3-F1
#
_cell.length_a   1.000
_cell.length_b   1.000
_cell.length_c   1.000
_cell.angle_alpha   90.00
_cell.angle_beta   90.00
_cell.angle_gamma   90.00
#
_symmetry.space_group_name_H-M   'P 1'
#
loop_
_entity.id
_entity.type
_entity.pdbx_description
1 polymer ?
#
loop_
_entity_poly.entity_id
_entity_poly.type
_entity_poly.pdbx_seq_one_letter_code
_entity_poly.pdbx_strand_id
1 'polypeptide(L)'
;MNSIVKLIVGAGKAAPSPPVGPALGSKGIKAIDFCKEFNARTANYAVDVPIPCLITIKPDRSFQFEIKSPPTGYLLLKALGNPAGKGSAQANKFDIVPPVGELSLKHIYEIAKIKKTDDRHKDLEMKSIVKTVLGVAKSMGVKVVP
;
A
#
# COMPACT_ATOMS: atom_id res chain seq x y z
N MET A 1 24.63 9.06 -9.89
CA MET A 1 23.25 8.70 -10.30
C MET A 1 22.55 8.10 -9.10
N ASN A 2 21.31 8.50 -8.80
CA ASN A 2 20.59 7.98 -7.62
C ASN A 2 20.03 6.59 -7.93
N SER A 3 20.08 5.68 -6.97
CA SER A 3 19.44 4.36 -7.09
C SER A 3 18.10 4.36 -6.34
N ILE A 4 17.11 3.66 -6.88
CA ILE A 4 15.77 3.59 -6.28
C ILE A 4 15.45 2.13 -5.98
N VAL A 5 15.02 1.86 -4.75
CA VAL A 5 14.57 0.53 -4.31
C VAL A 5 13.12 0.65 -3.84
N LYS A 6 12.26 -0.25 -4.31
CA LYS A 6 10.86 -0.35 -3.88
C LYS A 6 10.73 -1.58 -2.99
N LEU A 7 10.22 -1.41 -1.78
CA LEU A 7 9.95 -2.51 -0.85
C LEU A 7 8.51 -2.42 -0.35
N ILE A 8 7.95 -3.58 -0.03
CA ILE A 8 6.71 -3.68 0.75
C ILE A 8 7.09 -4.39 2.04
N VAL A 9 6.82 -3.75 3.17
CA VAL A 9 7.18 -4.25 4.50
C VAL A 9 5.96 -4.13 5.40
N GLY A 10 5.73 -5.13 6.25
CA GLY A 10 4.67 -5.09 7.24
C GLY A 10 4.91 -3.98 8.27
N ALA A 11 3.87 -3.20 8.58
CA ALA A 11 3.92 -2.16 9.59
C ALA A 11 4.42 -2.72 10.94
N GLY A 12 5.39 -2.02 11.54
CA GLY A 12 6.02 -2.41 12.81
C GLY A 12 6.88 -3.69 12.77
N LYS A 13 7.07 -4.31 11.58
CA LYS A 13 7.81 -5.57 11.43
C LYS A 13 9.05 -5.46 10.54
N ALA A 14 9.58 -4.26 10.30
CA ALA A 14 10.85 -4.14 9.59
C ALA A 14 12.00 -4.72 10.43
N ALA A 15 12.75 -5.64 9.84
CA ALA A 15 13.92 -6.27 10.43
C ALA A 15 15.03 -6.43 9.37
N PRO A 16 16.32 -6.49 9.75
CA PRO A 16 17.44 -6.69 8.82
C PRO A 16 17.53 -8.12 8.26
N SER A 17 16.39 -8.78 8.08
CA SER A 17 16.22 -10.08 7.44
C SER A 17 15.68 -9.91 6.01
N PRO A 18 15.68 -10.95 5.16
CA PRO A 18 14.92 -10.92 3.92
C PRO A 18 13.45 -10.51 4.20
N PRO A 19 12.86 -9.58 3.42
CA PRO A 19 13.35 -8.98 2.16
C PRO A 19 14.21 -7.71 2.32
N VAL A 20 14.24 -7.07 3.50
CA VAL A 20 14.84 -5.74 3.71
C VAL A 20 16.37 -5.80 3.74
N GLY A 21 16.94 -6.74 4.50
CA GLY A 21 18.38 -6.90 4.68
C GLY A 21 19.13 -7.05 3.36
N PRO A 22 18.80 -8.03 2.50
CA PRO A 22 19.45 -8.22 1.20
C PRO A 22 19.24 -7.04 0.23
N ALA A 23 18.04 -6.46 0.21
CA ALA A 23 17.71 -5.37 -0.70
C ALA A 23 18.49 -4.08 -0.44
N LEU A 24 18.76 -3.77 0.84
CA LEU A 24 19.51 -2.57 1.24
C LEU A 24 21.00 -2.84 1.43
N GLY A 25 21.36 -4.01 1.95
CA GLY A 25 22.75 -4.42 2.18
C GLY A 25 23.55 -4.51 0.88
N SER A 26 22.95 -5.05 -0.19
CA SER A 26 23.58 -5.09 -1.53
C SER A 26 23.90 -3.70 -2.12
N LYS A 27 23.29 -2.64 -1.56
CA LYS A 27 23.53 -1.24 -1.95
C LYS A 27 24.40 -0.48 -0.95
N GLY A 28 24.93 -1.15 0.08
CA GLY A 28 25.80 -0.56 1.10
C GLY A 28 25.07 0.34 2.09
N ILE A 29 23.76 0.16 2.28
CA ILE A 29 22.94 0.95 3.21
C ILE A 29 22.82 0.26 4.56
N LYS A 30 22.82 1.05 5.64
CA LYS A 30 22.54 0.59 7.00
C LYS A 30 21.06 0.19 7.16
N ALA A 31 20.76 -1.07 6.89
CA ALA A 31 19.41 -1.63 7.00
C ALA A 31 18.79 -1.48 8.41
N ILE A 32 19.61 -1.50 9.47
CA ILE A 32 19.16 -1.35 10.86
C ILE A 32 18.52 0.03 11.09
N ASP A 33 19.14 1.09 10.57
CA ASP A 33 18.64 2.46 10.73
C ASP A 33 17.30 2.62 10.01
N PHE A 34 17.20 2.09 8.79
CA PHE A 34 15.93 2.01 8.06
C PHE A 34 14.85 1.26 8.86
N CYS A 35 15.16 0.09 9.43
CA CYS A 35 14.18 -0.71 10.15
C CYS A 35 13.62 0.02 11.37
N LYS A 36 14.48 0.69 12.15
CA LYS A 36 14.06 1.48 13.31
C LYS A 36 13.15 2.63 12.91
N GLU A 37 13.56 3.41 11.92
CA GLU A 37 12.80 4.57 11.47
C GLU A 37 11.47 4.17 10.81
N PHE A 38 11.46 3.10 10.02
CA PHE A 38 10.25 2.55 9.41
C PHE A 38 9.25 2.08 10.47
N ASN A 39 9.70 1.34 11.49
CA ASN A 39 8.81 0.86 12.56
C ASN A 39 8.23 2.02 13.37
N ALA A 40 9.02 3.07 13.65
CA ALA A 40 8.53 4.27 14.32
C ALA A 40 7.47 5.01 13.49
N ARG A 41 7.72 5.22 12.18
CA ARG A 41 6.77 5.89 11.28
C ARG A 41 5.51 5.07 11.00
N THR A 42 5.56 3.75 11.17
CA THR A 42 4.42 2.84 10.93
C THR A 42 3.68 2.41 12.20
N ALA A 43 4.04 2.94 13.36
CA ALA A 43 3.45 2.57 14.66
C ALA A 43 1.93 2.85 14.75
N ASN A 44 1.42 3.81 13.96
CA ASN A 44 -0.01 4.15 13.91
C ASN A 44 -0.85 3.16 13.08
N TYR A 45 -0.21 2.29 12.32
CA TYR A 45 -0.90 1.25 11.55
C TYR A 45 -1.03 -0.01 12.39
N ALA A 46 -2.08 -0.79 12.12
CA ALA A 46 -2.16 -2.14 12.64
C ALA A 46 -0.93 -2.94 12.19
N VAL A 47 -0.42 -3.76 13.09
CA VAL A 47 0.74 -4.63 12.85
C VAL A 47 0.52 -5.47 11.59
N ASP A 48 1.57 -5.68 10.81
CA ASP A 48 1.58 -6.52 9.60
C ASP A 48 0.82 -5.96 8.38
N VAL A 49 0.23 -4.77 8.49
CA VAL A 49 -0.33 -4.09 7.31
C VAL A 49 0.78 -3.84 6.30
N PRO A 50 0.64 -4.24 5.02
CA PRO A 50 1.68 -4.04 4.02
C PRO A 50 1.82 -2.57 3.69
N ILE A 51 2.97 -1.98 4.01
CA ILE A 51 3.30 -0.58 3.74
C ILE A 51 4.35 -0.54 2.62
N PRO A 52 4.02 0.01 1.45
CA PRO A 52 5.00 0.26 0.40
C PRO A 52 5.93 1.40 0.83
N CYS A 53 7.23 1.23 0.58
CA CYS A 53 8.20 2.32 0.72
C CYS A 53 9.04 2.46 -0.55
N LEU A 54 9.39 3.71 -0.84
CA LEU A 54 10.31 4.08 -1.91
C LEU A 54 11.59 4.60 -1.25
N ILE A 55 12.69 3.91 -1.49
CA ILE A 55 13.99 4.24 -0.91
C ILE A 55 14.86 4.81 -2.02
N THR A 56 15.30 6.04 -1.83
CA THR A 56 16.22 6.74 -2.73
C THR A 56 17.60 6.74 -2.11
N ILE A 57 18.56 6.21 -2.85
CA ILE A 57 19.95 6.02 -2.45
C ILE A 57 20.79 7.04 -3.21
N LYS A 58 21.47 7.91 -2.47
CA LYS A 58 22.35 8.92 -3.02
C LYS A 58 23.76 8.35 -3.26
N PRO A 59 24.61 9.01 -4.08
CA PRO A 59 25.95 8.52 -4.39
C PRO A 59 26.88 8.40 -3.17
N ASP A 60 26.65 9.20 -2.13
CA ASP A 60 27.37 9.18 -0.85
C ASP A 60 26.92 8.03 0.09
N ARG A 61 26.09 7.11 -0.40
CA ARG A 61 25.46 6.01 0.36
C ARG A 61 24.51 6.47 1.47
N SER A 62 24.19 7.76 1.52
CA SER A 62 23.04 8.22 2.30
C SER A 62 21.75 7.76 1.61
N PHE A 63 20.70 7.55 2.41
CA PHE A 63 19.40 7.16 1.90
C PHE A 63 18.32 8.06 2.47
N GLN A 64 17.25 8.22 1.71
CA GLN A 64 16.00 8.80 2.15
C GLN A 64 14.89 7.84 1.73
N PHE A 65 13.81 7.78 2.50
CA PHE A 65 12.67 6.96 2.12
C PHE A 65 11.35 7.66 2.41
N GLU A 66 10.40 7.35 1.54
CA GLU A 66 9.01 7.78 1.63
C GLU A 66 8.16 6.53 1.87
N ILE A 67 7.34 6.56 2.92
CA ILE A 67 6.31 5.55 3.15
C ILE A 67 5.03 5.98 2.46
N LYS A 68 4.32 5.04 1.86
CA LYS A 68 3.03 5.26 1.23
C LYS A 68 1.94 4.54 2.00
N SER A 69 0.72 5.04 1.88
CA SER A 69 -0.44 4.37 2.45
C SER A 69 -0.59 2.93 1.92
N PRO A 70 -1.20 2.01 2.70
CA PRO A 70 -1.33 0.59 2.34
C PRO A 70 -1.97 0.41 0.96
N PRO A 71 -1.63 -0.62 0.16
CA PRO A 71 -2.19 -0.81 -1.18
C PRO A 71 -3.71 -0.77 -1.17
N THR A 72 -4.31 -0.08 -2.16
CA THR A 72 -5.78 0.06 -2.24
C THR A 72 -6.47 -1.30 -2.24
N GLY A 73 -5.91 -2.30 -2.93
CA GLY A 73 -6.46 -3.65 -2.93
C GLY A 73 -6.44 -4.32 -1.56
N TYR A 74 -5.38 -4.12 -0.77
CA TYR A 74 -5.34 -4.61 0.61
C TYR A 74 -6.41 -3.93 1.48
N LEU A 75 -6.61 -2.61 1.32
CA LEU A 75 -7.63 -1.87 2.06
C LEU A 75 -9.05 -2.33 1.71
N LEU A 76 -9.32 -2.59 0.43
CA LEU A 76 -10.61 -3.12 -0.04
C LEU A 76 -10.88 -4.52 0.51
N LEU A 77 -9.89 -5.41 0.42
CA LEU A 77 -9.98 -6.78 0.95
C LEU A 77 -10.13 -6.80 2.47
N LYS A 78 -9.45 -5.90 3.18
CA LYS A 78 -9.61 -5.71 4.62
C LYS A 78 -11.01 -5.21 4.98
N ALA A 79 -11.57 -4.27 4.21
CA ALA A 79 -12.94 -3.80 4.40
C ALA A 79 -13.99 -4.90 4.15
N LEU A 80 -13.67 -5.89 3.31
CA LEU A 80 -14.50 -7.09 3.08
C LEU A 80 -14.30 -8.17 4.16
N GLY A 81 -13.39 -7.99 5.11
CA GLY A 81 -13.05 -8.99 6.12
C GLY A 81 -12.16 -10.14 5.62
N ASN A 82 -11.58 -10.03 4.41
CA ASN A 82 -10.72 -11.05 3.83
C ASN A 82 -9.34 -10.50 3.40
N PRO A 83 -8.48 -10.06 4.34
CA PRO A 83 -7.22 -9.38 4.03
C PRO A 83 -6.15 -10.25 3.32
N ALA A 84 -6.30 -11.58 3.33
CA ALA A 84 -5.45 -12.54 2.62
C ALA A 84 -6.07 -13.02 1.30
N GLY A 85 -7.26 -12.53 0.95
CA GLY A 85 -7.99 -12.93 -0.24
C GLY A 85 -7.28 -12.52 -1.53
N LYS A 86 -7.42 -13.33 -2.58
CA LYS A 86 -7.05 -12.93 -3.94
C LYS A 86 -8.24 -12.26 -4.60
N GLY A 87 -7.98 -11.22 -5.41
CA GLY A 87 -9.00 -10.64 -6.28
C GLY A 87 -9.51 -11.67 -7.31
N SER A 88 -10.68 -11.43 -7.88
CA SER A 88 -11.24 -12.32 -8.90
C SER A 88 -10.37 -12.34 -10.17
N ALA A 89 -10.04 -13.55 -10.66
CA ALA A 89 -9.33 -13.75 -11.92
C ALA A 89 -10.13 -13.28 -13.16
N GLN A 90 -11.44 -13.06 -13.00
CA GLN A 90 -12.34 -12.58 -14.05
C GLN A 90 -13.04 -11.28 -13.61
N ALA A 91 -12.27 -10.39 -12.98
CA ALA A 91 -12.74 -9.07 -12.60
C ALA A 91 -13.39 -8.32 -13.77
N ASN A 92 -14.49 -7.62 -13.51
CA ASN A 92 -15.38 -6.91 -14.46
C ASN A 92 -16.46 -7.76 -15.18
N LYS A 93 -16.61 -9.05 -14.90
CA LYS A 93 -17.72 -9.87 -15.41
C LYS A 93 -18.71 -10.24 -14.30
N PHE A 94 -19.30 -9.23 -13.65
CA PHE A 94 -20.24 -9.45 -12.54
C PHE A 94 -21.49 -10.24 -12.94
N ASP A 95 -21.82 -10.25 -14.24
CA ASP A 95 -22.95 -11.02 -14.79
C ASP A 95 -22.63 -12.51 -14.97
N ILE A 96 -21.34 -12.89 -14.89
CA ILE A 96 -20.85 -14.25 -15.17
C ILE A 96 -20.19 -14.87 -13.92
N VAL A 97 -19.59 -14.04 -13.04
CA VAL A 97 -18.91 -14.46 -11.81
C VAL A 97 -19.41 -13.64 -10.63
N PRO A 98 -19.78 -14.26 -9.49
CA PRO A 98 -20.21 -13.52 -8.32
C PRO A 98 -19.09 -12.60 -7.82
N PRO A 99 -19.43 -11.39 -7.33
CA PRO A 99 -18.44 -10.47 -6.77
C PRO A 99 -17.72 -11.11 -5.58
N VAL A 100 -16.46 -10.75 -5.39
CA VAL A 100 -15.65 -11.17 -4.22
C VAL A 100 -16.27 -10.65 -2.91
N GLY A 101 -17.05 -9.57 -3.00
CA GLY A 101 -17.89 -9.03 -1.95
C GLY A 101 -18.47 -7.68 -2.36
N GLU A 102 -19.30 -7.12 -1.48
CA GLU A 102 -19.92 -5.82 -1.68
C GLU A 102 -19.39 -4.80 -0.65
N LEU A 103 -19.08 -3.58 -1.10
CA LEU A 103 -18.71 -2.46 -0.24
C LEU A 103 -19.58 -1.25 -0.52
N SER A 104 -20.03 -0.55 0.52
CA SER A 104 -20.72 0.73 0.34
C SER A 104 -19.78 1.86 -0.11
N LEU A 105 -20.35 2.90 -0.73
CA LEU A 105 -19.62 4.13 -1.07
C LEU A 105 -18.92 4.77 0.13
N LYS A 106 -19.44 4.57 1.36
CA LYS A 106 -18.82 5.07 2.59
C LYS A 106 -17.42 4.46 2.80
N HIS A 107 -17.29 3.15 2.62
CA HIS A 107 -15.99 2.46 2.73
C HIS A 107 -15.00 2.96 1.66
N ILE A 108 -15.47 3.17 0.43
CA ILE A 108 -14.64 3.71 -0.65
C ILE A 108 -14.12 5.11 -0.30
N TYR A 109 -14.97 5.94 0.29
CA TYR A 109 -14.61 7.28 0.70
C TYR A 109 -13.59 7.29 1.86
N GLU A 110 -13.72 6.37 2.83
CA GLU A 110 -12.74 6.18 3.90
C GLU A 110 -11.38 5.73 3.36
N ILE A 111 -11.36 4.78 2.44
CA ILE A 111 -10.14 4.32 1.77
C ILE A 111 -9.49 5.47 0.99
N ALA A 112 -10.29 6.29 0.31
CA ALA A 112 -9.80 7.47 -0.40
C ALA A 112 -9.22 8.52 0.55
N LYS A 113 -9.76 8.68 1.77
CA LYS A 113 -9.20 9.60 2.79
C LYS A 113 -7.82 9.14 3.23
N ILE A 114 -7.66 7.84 3.48
CA ILE A 114 -6.36 7.24 3.80
C ILE A 114 -5.38 7.47 2.64
N LYS A 115 -5.81 7.26 1.40
CA LYS A 115 -4.96 7.48 0.21
C LYS A 115 -4.58 8.95 0.01
N LYS A 116 -5.43 9.89 0.39
CA LYS A 116 -5.18 11.32 0.25
C LYS A 116 -4.02 11.83 1.13
N THR A 117 -3.62 11.09 2.16
CA THR A 117 -2.47 11.48 2.99
C THR A 117 -1.13 11.32 2.27
N ASP A 118 -1.08 10.54 1.17
CA ASP A 118 0.14 10.37 0.39
C ASP A 118 0.50 11.68 -0.34
N ASP A 119 1.80 11.99 -0.40
CA ASP A 119 2.29 13.23 -1.01
C ASP A 119 1.81 13.42 -2.45
N ARG A 120 1.73 12.34 -3.24
CA ARG A 120 1.21 12.36 -4.63
C ARG A 120 -0.26 12.79 -4.74
N HIS A 121 -1.03 12.68 -3.66
CA HIS A 121 -2.47 12.89 -3.65
C HIS A 121 -2.89 14.21 -2.97
N LYS A 122 -1.95 15.00 -2.44
CA LYS A 122 -2.23 16.26 -1.72
C LYS A 122 -3.02 17.26 -2.56
N ASP A 123 -2.60 17.48 -3.81
CA ASP A 123 -3.21 18.47 -4.71
C ASP A 123 -4.42 17.92 -5.48
N LEU A 124 -4.72 16.63 -5.32
CA LEU A 124 -5.82 15.98 -6.04
C LEU A 124 -7.15 16.17 -5.32
N GLU A 125 -8.18 16.47 -6.11
CA GLU A 125 -9.55 16.48 -5.63
C GLU A 125 -9.94 15.11 -5.08
N MET A 126 -10.73 15.12 -4.00
CA MET A 126 -11.21 13.89 -3.36
C MET A 126 -12.00 13.01 -4.33
N LYS A 127 -12.77 13.62 -5.25
CA LYS A 127 -13.53 12.91 -6.30
C LYS A 127 -12.62 12.09 -7.22
N SER A 128 -11.46 12.62 -7.58
CA SER A 128 -10.49 11.93 -8.44
C SER A 128 -9.89 10.72 -7.74
N ILE A 129 -9.55 10.84 -6.45
CA ILE A 129 -9.03 9.72 -5.65
C ILE A 129 -10.10 8.64 -5.49
N VAL A 130 -11.34 9.03 -5.18
CA VAL A 130 -12.48 8.09 -5.10
C VAL A 130 -12.68 7.34 -6.42
N LYS A 131 -12.64 8.01 -7.57
CA LYS A 131 -12.71 7.36 -8.89
C LYS A 131 -11.58 6.33 -9.09
N THR A 132 -10.36 6.65 -8.68
CA THR A 132 -9.24 5.70 -8.73
C THR A 132 -9.50 4.47 -7.86
N VAL A 133 -9.99 4.65 -6.63
CA VAL A 133 -10.32 3.54 -5.72
C VAL A 133 -11.46 2.68 -6.29
N LEU A 134 -12.49 3.30 -6.86
CA LEU A 134 -13.59 2.59 -7.55
C LEU A 134 -13.06 1.75 -8.72
N GLY A 135 -12.13 2.29 -9.51
CA GLY A 135 -11.49 1.55 -10.60
C GLY A 135 -10.79 0.30 -10.10
N VAL A 136 -10.03 0.40 -9.00
CA VAL A 136 -9.37 -0.75 -8.38
C VAL A 136 -10.38 -1.76 -7.84
N ALA A 137 -11.45 -1.31 -7.17
CA ALA A 137 -12.52 -2.19 -6.68
C ALA A 137 -13.15 -3.00 -7.82
N LYS A 138 -13.47 -2.33 -8.94
CA LYS A 138 -14.02 -2.96 -10.14
C LYS A 138 -13.05 -4.01 -10.72
N SER A 139 -11.78 -3.64 -10.86
CA SER A 139 -10.70 -4.53 -11.32
C SER A 139 -10.36 -5.67 -10.37
N MET A 140 -10.88 -5.67 -9.13
CA MET A 140 -10.75 -6.79 -8.20
C MET A 140 -12.01 -7.65 -8.12
N GLY A 141 -13.09 -7.25 -8.80
CA GLY A 141 -14.39 -7.91 -8.69
C GLY A 141 -15.13 -7.58 -7.39
N VAL A 142 -14.89 -6.41 -6.80
CA VAL A 142 -15.65 -5.89 -5.67
C VAL A 142 -16.79 -5.02 -6.21
N LYS A 143 -18.03 -5.36 -5.82
CA LYS A 143 -19.20 -4.57 -6.21
C LYS A 143 -19.40 -3.43 -5.21
N VAL A 144 -19.58 -2.22 -5.73
CA VAL A 144 -19.78 -1.04 -4.89
C VAL A 144 -21.26 -0.66 -4.91
N VAL A 145 -21.86 -0.59 -3.72
CA VAL A 145 -23.27 -0.23 -3.52
C VAL A 145 -23.38 1.22 -3.02
N PRO A 146 -24.43 1.96 -3.41
CA PRO A 146 -24.67 3.33 -2.93
C PRO A 146 -24.70 3.44 -1.41
#